data_AF-A0A7S7NUZ3-F1
#
_entry.id   AF-A0A7S7NUZ3-F1
#
_cell.length_a   1.000
_cell.length_b   1.000
_cell.length_c   1.000
_cell.angle_alpha   90.00
_cell.angle_beta   90.00
_cell.angle_gamma   90.00
#
_symmetry.space_group_name_H-M   'P 1'
#
loop_
_entity.id
_entity.type
_entity.pdbx_description
1 polymer ?
#
loop_
_entity_poly.entity_id
_entity_poly.type
_entity_poly.pdbx_seq_one_letter_code
_entity_poly.pdbx_strand_id
1 'polypeptide(L)'
;MLALLLAAVPPAPFVLPLSNGLYLVLDEALHVRRVAATPQQAEADLQAWTTGRDIYTSLCSRCHGADGADRSYAGGNVKPINGLGRRYSEDELLERTERPGTVDLSNLDARLRHALAVYVSGL
;
A
#
# COMPACT_ATOMS: atom_id res chain seq x y z
N MET A 1 22.22 36.10 6.27
CA MET A 1 21.05 35.66 5.47
C MET A 1 21.19 34.17 5.23
N LEU A 2 20.48 33.35 6.01
CA LEU A 2 20.44 31.90 5.82
C LEU A 2 19.28 31.63 4.84
N ALA A 3 19.60 31.29 3.60
CA ALA A 3 18.59 30.93 2.60
C ALA A 3 18.00 29.56 2.99
N LEU A 4 16.80 29.57 3.56
CA LEU A 4 15.98 28.38 3.71
C LEU A 4 15.57 27.93 2.30
N LEU A 5 16.32 26.99 1.72
CA LEU A 5 15.87 26.27 0.53
C LEU A 5 14.68 25.41 0.95
N LEU A 6 13.47 25.95 0.75
CA LEU A 6 12.26 25.15 0.67
C LEU A 6 12.41 24.24 -0.55
N ALA A 7 13.01 23.07 -0.37
CA ALA A 7 12.90 22.01 -1.36
C ALA A 7 11.40 21.74 -1.53
N ALA A 8 10.88 21.98 -2.73
CA ALA A 8 9.50 21.66 -3.05
C ALA A 8 9.28 20.18 -2.73
N VAL A 9 8.28 19.89 -1.88
CA VAL A 9 7.89 18.50 -1.61
C VAL A 9 7.48 17.90 -2.95
N PRO A 10 8.14 16.84 -3.43
CA PRO A 10 7.78 16.21 -4.68
C PRO A 10 6.32 15.73 -4.62
N PRO A 11 5.61 15.69 -5.77
CA PRO A 11 4.25 15.16 -5.79
C PRO A 11 4.29 13.71 -5.31
N ALA A 12 3.47 13.42 -4.31
CA ALA A 12 3.39 12.10 -3.71
C ALA A 12 2.50 11.14 -4.51
N PRO A 13 2.72 9.81 -4.41
CA PRO A 13 3.72 9.15 -3.56
C PRO A 13 5.16 9.31 -4.10
N PHE A 14 6.17 9.34 -3.22
CA PHE A 14 7.58 9.56 -3.61
C PHE A 14 8.59 8.86 -2.69
N VAL A 15 9.84 8.77 -3.16
CA VAL A 15 10.99 8.25 -2.39
C VAL A 15 11.79 9.40 -1.77
N LEU A 16 12.03 9.36 -0.47
CA LEU A 16 12.91 10.27 0.25
C LEU A 16 14.23 9.57 0.65
N PRO A 17 15.37 9.91 0.04
CA PRO A 17 16.67 9.42 0.51
C PRO A 17 17.04 10.08 1.84
N LEU A 18 17.58 9.28 2.77
CA LEU A 18 18.06 9.72 4.08
C LEU A 18 19.59 9.75 4.12
N SER A 19 20.15 10.60 4.98
CA SER A 19 21.61 10.74 5.13
C SER A 19 22.32 9.49 5.66
N ASN A 20 21.57 8.55 6.26
CA ASN A 20 22.08 7.27 6.74
C ASN A 20 22.09 6.16 5.66
N GLY A 21 21.77 6.50 4.41
CA GLY A 21 21.74 5.57 3.29
C GLY A 21 20.44 4.77 3.15
N LEU A 22 19.44 5.00 4.01
CA LEU A 22 18.10 4.44 3.84
C LEU A 22 17.23 5.31 2.93
N TYR A 23 16.13 4.73 2.44
CA TYR A 23 15.15 5.39 1.59
C TYR A 23 13.76 5.18 2.20
N LEU A 24 12.98 6.25 2.34
CA LEU A 24 11.58 6.16 2.77
C LEU A 24 10.68 6.22 1.54
N VAL A 25 9.69 5.34 1.47
CA VAL A 25 8.58 5.46 0.50
C VAL A 25 7.42 6.12 1.24
N LEU A 26 7.00 7.29 0.77
CA LEU A 26 5.91 8.07 1.36
C LEU A 26 4.69 8.07 0.46
N ASP A 27 3.50 8.04 1.08
CA ASP A 27 2.24 8.22 0.39
C ASP A 27 1.84 9.70 0.24
N GLU A 28 0.65 9.94 -0.32
CA GLU A 28 0.06 11.27 -0.55
C GLU A 28 -0.17 12.07 0.73
N ALA A 29 -0.32 11.38 1.86
CA ALA A 29 -0.50 11.96 3.18
C ALA A 29 0.82 12.03 3.97
N LEU A 30 1.97 11.77 3.33
CA LEU A 30 3.31 11.75 3.91
C LEU A 30 3.50 10.70 5.01
N HIS A 31 2.71 9.63 5.00
CA HIS A 31 2.98 8.47 5.84
C HIS A 31 4.11 7.64 5.26
N VAL A 32 5.05 7.22 6.12
CA VAL A 32 6.07 6.24 5.74
C VAL A 32 5.39 4.90 5.54
N ARG A 33 5.40 4.41 4.29
CA ARG A 33 4.84 3.11 3.92
C ARG A 33 5.91 2.02 3.90
N ARG A 34 7.13 2.37 3.50
CA ARG A 34 8.24 1.43 3.39
C ARG A 34 9.57 2.10 3.76
N VAL A 35 10.50 1.27 4.22
CA VAL A 35 11.91 1.64 4.40
C VAL A 35 12.74 0.69 3.56
N ALA A 36 13.54 1.23 2.66
CA ALA A 36 14.37 0.49 1.74
C ALA A 36 15.86 0.76 2.01
N ALA A 37 16.70 -0.26 1.80
CA ALA A 37 18.14 -0.17 1.95
C ALA A 37 18.85 0.32 0.68
N THR A 38 18.17 0.29 -0.47
CA THR A 38 18.72 0.68 -1.77
C THR A 38 17.70 1.51 -2.57
N PRO A 39 18.15 2.35 -3.52
CA PRO A 39 17.26 3.06 -4.42
C PRO A 39 16.37 2.11 -5.24
N GLN A 40 16.92 0.97 -5.67
CA GLN A 40 16.19 0.00 -6.51
C GLN A 40 15.05 -0.65 -5.74
N GLN A 41 15.28 -0.98 -4.45
CA GLN A 41 14.23 -1.48 -3.59
C GLN A 41 13.17 -0.40 -3.34
N ALA A 42 13.58 0.85 -3.10
CA ALA A 42 12.65 1.95 -2.87
C ALA A 42 11.72 2.21 -4.08
N GLU A 43 12.27 2.16 -5.30
CA GLU A 43 11.49 2.32 -6.53
C GLU A 43 10.52 1.15 -6.73
N ALA A 44 10.98 -0.09 -6.51
CA ALA A 44 10.12 -1.27 -6.59
C ALA A 44 8.96 -1.20 -5.58
N ASP A 45 9.26 -0.76 -4.36
CA ASP A 45 8.28 -0.56 -3.29
C ASP A 45 7.27 0.54 -3.64
N LEU A 46 7.72 1.67 -4.21
CA LEU A 46 6.84 2.76 -4.68
C LEU A 46 5.92 2.29 -5.80
N GLN A 47 6.45 1.54 -6.76
CA GLN A 47 5.67 0.97 -7.87
C GLN A 47 4.63 -0.03 -7.37
N ALA A 48 5.01 -0.91 -6.43
CA ALA A 48 4.11 -1.89 -5.82
C ALA A 48 3.00 -1.21 -5.02
N TRP A 49 3.34 -0.20 -4.21
CA TRP A 49 2.38 0.62 -3.47
C TRP A 49 1.33 1.25 -4.39
N THR A 50 1.79 1.94 -5.44
CA THR A 50 0.92 2.64 -6.40
C THR A 50 0.02 1.65 -7.15
N THR A 51 0.59 0.55 -7.64
CA THR A 51 -0.18 -0.50 -8.33
C THR A 51 -1.22 -1.13 -7.40
N GLY A 52 -0.85 -1.43 -6.16
CA GLY A 52 -1.74 -2.02 -5.16
C GLY A 52 -2.90 -1.09 -4.78
N ARG A 53 -2.62 0.22 -4.64
CA ARG A 53 -3.64 1.25 -4.42
C ARG A 53 -4.67 1.28 -5.54
N ASP A 54 -4.22 1.20 -6.80
CA ASP A 54 -5.11 1.26 -7.96
C ASP A 54 -6.00 0.01 -8.04
N ILE A 55 -5.44 -1.18 -7.76
CA ILE A 55 -6.20 -2.43 -7.64
C ILE A 55 -7.22 -2.32 -6.50
N TYR A 56 -6.79 -1.89 -5.32
CA TYR A 56 -7.65 -1.72 -4.14
C TYR A 56 -8.82 -0.77 -4.43
N THR A 57 -8.52 0.38 -5.03
CA THR A 57 -9.52 1.38 -5.38
C THR A 57 -10.55 0.80 -6.33
N SER A 58 -10.11 0.03 -7.32
CA SER A 58 -10.98 -0.56 -8.35
C SER A 58 -11.82 -1.74 -7.84
N LEU A 59 -11.26 -2.57 -6.95
CA LEU A 59 -11.86 -3.87 -6.59
C LEU A 59 -12.38 -3.94 -5.15
N CYS A 60 -11.74 -3.27 -4.21
CA CYS A 60 -11.93 -3.48 -2.77
C CYS A 60 -12.71 -2.33 -2.11
N SER A 61 -12.42 -1.09 -2.51
CA SER A 61 -12.94 0.13 -1.85
C SER A 61 -14.46 0.20 -1.79
N ARG A 62 -15.16 -0.35 -2.80
CA ARG A 62 -16.63 -0.40 -2.83
C ARG A 62 -17.25 -1.09 -1.62
N CYS A 63 -16.57 -2.07 -1.03
CA CYS A 63 -17.07 -2.85 0.11
C CYS A 63 -16.35 -2.50 1.41
N HIS A 64 -15.07 -2.13 1.33
CA HIS A 64 -14.20 -1.94 2.48
C HIS A 64 -13.92 -0.46 2.81
N GLY A 65 -14.38 0.47 1.98
CA GLY A 65 -14.10 1.90 2.11
C GLY A 65 -12.72 2.27 1.55
N ALA A 66 -12.48 3.57 1.41
CA ALA A 66 -11.20 4.08 0.90
C ALA A 66 -10.01 3.77 1.82
N ASP A 67 -10.25 3.72 3.13
CA ASP A 67 -9.26 3.45 4.16
C ASP A 67 -9.27 1.99 4.65
N GLY A 68 -10.21 1.17 4.18
CA GLY A 68 -10.35 -0.23 4.61
C GLY A 68 -11.08 -0.42 5.95
N ALA A 69 -11.67 0.64 6.51
CA ALA A 69 -12.30 0.59 7.83
C ALA A 69 -13.79 0.19 7.80
N ASP A 70 -14.43 0.12 6.63
CA ASP A 70 -15.87 -0.13 6.55
C ASP A 70 -16.22 -1.50 7.12
N ARG A 71 -17.31 -1.52 7.88
CA ARG A 71 -17.83 -2.70 8.57
C ARG A 71 -19.10 -3.25 7.93
N SER A 72 -19.68 -2.53 6.98
CA SER A 72 -20.91 -2.92 6.32
C SER A 72 -20.95 -2.50 4.86
N TYR A 73 -21.55 -3.35 4.03
CA TYR A 73 -21.85 -3.08 2.63
C TYR A 73 -23.17 -3.73 2.26
N ALA A 74 -24.07 -2.97 1.63
CA ALA A 74 -25.39 -3.43 1.17
C ALA A 74 -26.18 -4.24 2.23
N GLY A 75 -26.14 -3.83 3.50
CA GLY A 75 -26.86 -4.48 4.60
C GLY A 75 -26.20 -5.75 5.18
N GLY A 76 -25.02 -6.15 4.67
CA GLY A 76 -24.20 -7.23 5.22
C GLY A 76 -22.97 -6.71 5.98
N ASN A 77 -22.36 -7.57 6.78
CA ASN A 77 -21.11 -7.26 7.49
C ASN A 77 -19.89 -7.52 6.59
N VAL A 78 -18.98 -6.56 6.56
CA VAL A 78 -17.68 -6.67 5.90
C VAL A 78 -16.59 -6.62 6.96
N LYS A 79 -15.56 -7.48 6.84
CA LYS A 79 -14.41 -7.42 7.74
C LYS A 79 -13.54 -6.22 7.36
N PRO A 80 -13.19 -5.33 8.31
CA PRO A 80 -12.26 -4.26 8.02
C PRO A 80 -10.89 -4.85 7.66
N ILE A 81 -10.22 -4.20 6.73
CA ILE A 81 -8.91 -4.59 6.18
C ILE A 81 -7.81 -3.57 6.50
N ASN A 82 -8.16 -2.46 7.14
CA ASN A 82 -7.17 -1.59 7.74
C ASN A 82 -6.45 -2.26 8.91
N GLY A 83 -5.16 -1.96 9.08
CA GLY A 83 -4.30 -2.52 10.11
C GLY A 83 -3.91 -3.98 9.91
N LEU A 84 -4.14 -4.56 8.74
CA LEU A 84 -3.78 -5.95 8.48
C LEU A 84 -2.27 -6.20 8.55
N GLY A 85 -1.42 -5.25 8.12
CA GLY A 85 0.03 -5.39 8.26
C GLY A 85 0.55 -5.35 9.70
N ARG A 86 -0.29 -4.96 10.68
CA ARG A 86 0.04 -5.12 12.11
C ARG A 86 -0.21 -6.54 12.61
N ARG A 87 -0.92 -7.36 11.84
CA ARG A 87 -1.41 -8.69 12.23
C ARG A 87 -0.83 -9.81 11.39
N TYR A 88 -0.45 -9.51 10.17
CA TYR A 88 0.00 -10.48 9.18
C TYR A 88 1.25 -9.94 8.48
N SER A 89 2.18 -10.84 8.16
CA SER A 89 3.28 -10.53 7.25
C SER A 89 2.75 -10.31 5.83
N GLU A 90 3.58 -9.72 4.98
CA GLU A 90 3.25 -9.55 3.55
C GLU A 90 3.02 -10.90 2.86
N ASP A 91 3.83 -11.92 3.17
CA ASP A 91 3.66 -13.28 2.65
C ASP A 91 2.32 -13.90 3.08
N GLU A 92 1.93 -13.73 4.35
CA GLU A 92 0.63 -14.19 4.84
C GLU A 92 -0.54 -13.45 4.19
N LEU A 93 -0.36 -12.17 3.86
CA LEU A 93 -1.36 -11.40 3.10
C LEU A 93 -1.44 -11.88 1.66
N LEU A 94 -0.30 -12.16 1.02
CA LEU A 94 -0.25 -12.71 -0.32
C LEU A 94 -0.98 -14.06 -0.38
N GLU A 95 -0.67 -15.00 0.51
CA GLU A 95 -1.38 -16.28 0.60
C GLU A 95 -2.90 -16.11 0.76
N ARG A 96 -3.33 -15.08 1.51
CA ARG A 96 -4.76 -14.79 1.69
C ARG A 96 -5.42 -14.30 0.42
N THR A 97 -4.70 -13.62 -0.47
CA THR A 97 -5.22 -13.19 -1.78
C THR A 97 -5.38 -14.35 -2.78
N GLU A 98 -4.74 -15.48 -2.51
CA GLU A 98 -4.85 -16.70 -3.33
C GLU A 98 -5.98 -17.62 -2.85
N ARG A 99 -6.43 -17.46 -1.60
CA ARG A 99 -7.52 -18.25 -1.05
C ARG A 99 -8.86 -17.83 -1.69
N PRO A 100 -9.73 -18.80 -2.05
CA PRO A 100 -11.07 -18.49 -2.54
C PRO A 100 -11.85 -17.61 -1.56
N GLY A 101 -12.57 -16.63 -2.09
CA GLY A 101 -13.33 -15.67 -1.29
C GLY A 101 -14.50 -15.06 -2.06
N THR A 102 -15.16 -14.08 -1.45
CA THR A 102 -16.31 -13.37 -2.04
C THR A 102 -15.92 -12.51 -3.25
N VAL A 103 -14.65 -12.12 -3.35
CA VAL A 103 -14.09 -11.41 -4.50
C VAL A 103 -13.24 -12.38 -5.29
N ASP A 104 -13.50 -12.50 -6.59
CA ASP A 104 -12.69 -13.28 -7.51
C ASP A 104 -11.41 -12.50 -7.86
N LEU A 105 -10.27 -13.02 -7.40
CA LEU A 105 -8.93 -12.48 -7.67
C LEU A 105 -8.13 -13.37 -8.63
N SER A 106 -8.77 -14.34 -9.29
CA SER A 106 -8.11 -15.27 -10.23
C SER A 106 -7.46 -14.55 -11.42
N ASN A 107 -8.00 -13.39 -11.81
CA ASN A 107 -7.48 -12.55 -12.89
C ASN A 107 -6.26 -11.69 -12.51
N LEU A 108 -5.87 -11.65 -11.23
CA LEU A 108 -4.63 -10.98 -10.80
C LEU A 108 -3.46 -11.97 -10.91
N ASP A 109 -2.44 -11.63 -11.70
CA ASP A 109 -1.19 -12.38 -11.69
C ASP A 109 -0.43 -12.21 -10.36
N ALA A 110 0.65 -12.98 -10.19
CA ALA A 110 1.45 -12.96 -8.96
C ALA A 110 2.01 -11.57 -8.62
N ARG A 111 2.38 -10.78 -9.63
CA ARG A 111 2.92 -9.43 -9.45
C ARG A 111 1.84 -8.47 -8.94
N LEU A 112 0.64 -8.54 -9.51
CA LEU A 112 -0.50 -7.73 -9.10
C LEU A 112 -1.00 -8.12 -7.69
N ARG A 113 -1.00 -9.41 -7.35
CA ARG A 113 -1.31 -9.87 -5.99
C ARG A 113 -0.28 -9.39 -4.97
N HIS A 114 1.00 -9.46 -5.30
CA HIS A 114 2.06 -8.90 -4.46
C HIS A 114 1.87 -7.40 -4.26
N ALA A 115 1.62 -6.62 -5.32
CA ALA A 115 1.35 -5.19 -5.21
C ALA A 115 0.14 -4.90 -4.30
N LEU A 116 -0.94 -5.67 -4.43
CA LEU A 116 -2.10 -5.56 -3.55
C LEU A 116 -1.75 -5.87 -2.08
N ALA A 117 -0.96 -6.92 -1.82
CA ALA A 117 -0.50 -7.26 -0.47
C ALA A 117 0.36 -6.15 0.14
N VAL A 118 1.30 -5.58 -0.65
CA VAL A 118 2.10 -4.41 -0.25
C VAL A 118 1.20 -3.27 0.19
N TYR A 119 0.20 -2.90 -0.62
CA TYR A 119 -0.70 -1.80 -0.29
C TYR A 119 -1.55 -2.08 0.97
N VAL A 120 -2.20 -3.24 1.04
CA VAL A 120 -3.08 -3.62 2.16
C VAL A 120 -2.31 -3.80 3.47
N SER A 121 -1.03 -4.18 3.41
CA SER A 121 -0.18 -4.23 4.61
C SER A 121 0.01 -2.83 5.24
N GLY A 122 -0.04 -1.77 4.43
CA GLY A 122 0.12 -0.40 4.89
C GLY A 122 -1.19 0.34 5.21
N LEU A 123 -2.36 -0.26 5.05
CA LEU A 123 -3.64 0.35 5.47
C LEU A 123 -3.81 0.41 6.99
#